data_AF-A0A9P4LIP7-F1
#
_entry.id   AF-A0A9P4LIP7-F1
#
_cell.length_a   1.000
_cell.length_b   1.000
_cell.length_c   1.000
_cell.angle_alpha   90.00
_cell.angle_beta   90.00
_cell.angle_gamma   90.00
#
_symmetry.space_group_name_H-M   'P 1'
#
loop_
_entity.id
_entity.type
_entity.pdbx_description
1 polymer ?
#
loop_
_entity_poly.entity_id
_entity_poly.type
_entity_poly.pdbx_seq_one_letter_code
_entity_poly.pdbx_strand_id
1 'polypeptide(L)'
;MATSTTGGSSSEPDMALIGELLEEISRNPPAIAAKKLLVEHYISVGWLDAATDTAKDLKALTPRDPEVLEFLQVLQKQPEPPVIEKASSATPSKPAVGPRVWDPKTGRYKKTTTTKPSKQPEEVSILEWNGDLESSRQELAQGYRALRSKAKYILSDLMHLQTLQEKAGSPASMNFAKIQALAEGRETRPSVTSGPPGSARSVARTIQDNPGEATVLATTDLVETMEWVRDPRGRPSNADDDAVRNVLVKRKDALQAALPDNLKIHCDLALMHIEHEYLERNYANTETMLGDEIKDVSRANFYVTEDNYAWDMEELASAITANNGIMRNPLSKEMFTPKDVKGILHHPMGKSLAALTVEQHEMSKGVRSETIARMEILSRTLLEDQTADTVPSRKAVDEFLVYIATLPELEQKAIEHLKCPARDSHTGQAYDFSIGEAVRDAQGNRVCFHKTGDFIKQAAVHLRQNRGVAPDPEKCNMM
;
A
#
# COMPACT_ATOMS: atom_id res chain seq x y z
N MET A 1 35.23 -28.51 -20.33
CA MET A 1 35.02 -28.33 -18.88
C MET A 1 34.20 -27.06 -18.73
N ALA A 2 32.91 -27.21 -18.48
CA ALA A 2 32.01 -26.11 -18.19
C ALA A 2 31.21 -26.54 -16.96
N THR A 3 31.35 -25.76 -15.89
CA THR A 3 30.68 -25.94 -14.61
C THR A 3 29.24 -25.48 -14.73
N SER A 4 28.31 -26.44 -14.59
CA SER A 4 26.88 -26.20 -14.42
C SER A 4 26.60 -25.70 -13.00
N THR A 5 26.20 -24.45 -12.87
CA THR A 5 25.68 -23.88 -11.62
C THR A 5 24.16 -23.99 -11.65
N THR A 6 23.62 -25.01 -11.00
CA THR A 6 22.20 -25.14 -10.67
C THR A 6 21.93 -24.32 -9.40
N GLY A 7 21.46 -23.07 -9.59
CA GLY A 7 20.97 -22.17 -8.53
C GLY A 7 19.46 -22.00 -8.65
N GLY A 8 18.77 -22.01 -7.51
CA GLY A 8 17.30 -22.09 -7.38
C GLY A 8 16.52 -21.05 -8.18
N SER A 9 15.41 -21.51 -8.74
CA SER A 9 14.45 -20.78 -9.56
C SER A 9 13.80 -19.61 -8.80
N SER A 10 14.36 -18.42 -8.95
CA SER A 10 13.54 -17.21 -9.03
C SER A 10 12.86 -17.24 -10.40
N SER A 11 11.53 -17.23 -10.42
CA SER A 11 10.70 -17.21 -11.63
C SER A 11 10.60 -15.81 -12.23
N GLU A 12 11.51 -14.90 -11.90
CA GLU A 12 11.53 -13.55 -12.44
C GLU A 12 12.30 -13.50 -13.77
N PRO A 13 11.77 -12.79 -14.78
CA PRO A 13 12.45 -12.61 -16.05
C PRO A 13 13.76 -11.83 -15.85
N ASP A 14 14.87 -12.38 -16.35
CA ASP A 14 16.10 -11.62 -16.53
C ASP A 14 15.88 -10.52 -17.60
N MET A 15 15.52 -9.32 -17.16
CA MET A 15 15.23 -8.18 -18.02
C MET A 15 16.48 -7.65 -18.73
N ALA A 16 17.67 -7.89 -18.18
CA ALA A 16 18.93 -7.51 -18.82
C ALA A 16 19.17 -8.40 -20.05
N LEU A 17 19.02 -9.71 -19.90
CA LEU A 17 19.12 -10.66 -21.01
C LEU A 17 18.08 -10.38 -22.10
N ILE A 18 16.82 -10.09 -21.73
CA ILE A 18 15.77 -9.73 -22.69
C ILE A 18 16.16 -8.46 -23.47
N GLY A 19 16.67 -7.43 -22.78
CA GLY A 19 17.12 -6.18 -23.40
C GLY A 19 18.25 -6.40 -24.41
N GLU A 20 19.28 -7.17 -24.04
CA GLU A 20 20.40 -7.50 -24.91
C GLU A 20 19.95 -8.28 -26.17
N LEU A 21 19.06 -9.27 -26.00
CA LEU A 21 18.53 -10.05 -27.11
C LEU A 21 17.68 -9.20 -28.07
N LEU A 22 16.84 -8.29 -27.55
CA LEU A 22 16.05 -7.38 -28.38
C LEU A 22 16.93 -6.36 -29.12
N GLU A 23 17.98 -5.85 -28.48
CA GLU A 23 18.96 -4.97 -29.14
C GLU A 23 19.70 -5.70 -30.27
N GLU A 24 20.13 -6.94 -30.05
CA GLU A 24 20.76 -7.78 -31.07
C GLU A 24 19.81 -8.08 -32.24
N ILE A 25 18.53 -8.36 -31.96
CA ILE A 25 17.49 -8.53 -32.98
C ILE A 25 17.31 -7.26 -33.81
N SER A 26 17.34 -6.09 -33.17
CA SER A 26 17.22 -4.80 -33.85
C SER A 26 18.44 -4.47 -34.70
N ARG A 27 19.65 -4.83 -34.25
CA ARG A 27 20.90 -4.54 -34.96
C ARG A 27 21.12 -5.47 -36.15
N ASN A 28 20.74 -6.75 -36.04
CA ASN A 28 21.12 -7.79 -36.99
C ASN A 28 19.94 -8.63 -37.53
N PRO A 29 18.93 -8.05 -38.19
CA PRO A 29 17.79 -8.81 -38.72
C PRO A 29 18.24 -9.83 -39.79
N PRO A 30 17.77 -11.11 -39.73
CA PRO A 30 16.62 -11.60 -38.95
C PRO A 30 16.94 -12.15 -37.54
N ALA A 31 18.20 -12.15 -37.11
CA ALA A 31 18.68 -12.57 -35.78
C ALA A 31 18.05 -13.87 -35.24
N ILE A 32 18.04 -14.93 -36.05
CA ILE A 32 17.34 -16.20 -35.75
C ILE A 32 17.80 -16.80 -34.41
N ALA A 33 19.11 -16.79 -34.12
CA ALA A 33 19.66 -17.34 -32.88
C ALA A 33 19.20 -16.56 -31.63
N ALA A 34 19.21 -15.23 -31.69
CA ALA A 34 18.74 -14.39 -30.59
C ALA A 34 17.25 -14.56 -30.34
N LYS A 35 16.44 -14.65 -31.41
CA LYS A 35 15.00 -14.94 -31.30
C LYS A 35 14.72 -16.31 -30.68
N LYS A 36 15.53 -17.34 -30.98
CA LYS A 36 15.39 -18.68 -30.37
C LYS A 36 15.66 -18.65 -28.87
N LEU A 37 16.76 -18.02 -28.45
CA LEU A 37 17.09 -17.84 -27.03
C LEU A 37 16.01 -17.05 -26.28
N LEU A 38 15.44 -16.03 -26.94
CA LEU A 38 14.35 -15.25 -26.37
C LEU A 38 13.09 -16.09 -26.12
N VAL A 39 12.73 -16.99 -27.05
CA VAL A 39 11.61 -17.93 -26.86
C VAL A 39 11.87 -18.89 -25.70
N GLU A 40 13.07 -19.45 -25.60
CA GLU A 40 13.46 -20.36 -24.52
C GLU A 40 13.34 -19.68 -23.15
N HIS A 41 13.81 -18.44 -23.04
CA HIS A 41 13.70 -17.63 -21.82
C HIS A 41 12.24 -17.30 -21.47
N TYR A 42 11.40 -16.94 -22.43
CA TYR A 42 9.99 -16.72 -22.16
C TYR A 42 9.27 -17.99 -21.71
N ILE A 43 9.65 -19.17 -22.23
CA ILE A 43 9.10 -20.45 -21.78
C ILE A 43 9.51 -20.74 -20.33
N SER A 44 10.78 -20.52 -19.96
CA SER A 44 11.29 -20.83 -18.61
C SER A 44 10.66 -19.94 -17.53
N VAL A 45 10.35 -18.69 -17.86
CA VAL A 45 9.71 -17.70 -16.96
C VAL A 45 8.17 -17.84 -16.93
N GLY A 46 7.59 -18.63 -17.84
CA GLY A 46 6.13 -18.83 -17.91
C GLY A 46 5.38 -17.73 -18.69
N TRP A 47 6.09 -16.92 -19.49
CA TRP A 47 5.51 -15.89 -20.35
C TRP A 47 5.07 -16.48 -21.70
N LEU A 48 4.10 -17.39 -21.65
CA LEU A 48 3.72 -18.25 -22.78
C LEU A 48 3.17 -17.48 -23.99
N ASP A 49 2.49 -16.35 -23.79
CA ASP A 49 1.94 -15.53 -24.88
C ASP A 49 3.07 -14.89 -25.71
N ALA A 50 4.06 -14.27 -25.03
CA ALA A 50 5.22 -13.67 -25.68
C ALA A 50 6.11 -14.70 -26.39
N ALA A 51 6.28 -15.88 -25.76
CA ALA A 51 6.95 -17.03 -26.38
C ALA A 51 6.23 -17.48 -27.65
N THR A 52 4.89 -17.54 -27.62
CA THR A 52 4.06 -18.00 -28.75
C THR A 52 4.15 -17.07 -29.94
N ASP A 53 4.09 -15.76 -29.74
CA ASP A 53 4.17 -14.80 -30.84
C ASP A 53 5.57 -14.77 -31.46
N THR A 54 6.62 -14.79 -30.63
CA THR A 54 8.01 -14.84 -31.12
C THR A 54 8.31 -16.16 -31.86
N ALA A 55 7.74 -17.29 -31.41
CA ALA A 55 7.87 -18.58 -32.07
C ALA A 55 7.12 -18.65 -33.42
N LYS A 56 5.96 -17.98 -33.55
CA LYS A 56 5.26 -17.85 -34.85
C LYS A 56 6.07 -17.04 -35.85
N ASP A 57 6.68 -15.94 -35.41
CA ASP A 57 7.59 -15.13 -36.24
C ASP A 57 8.80 -15.95 -36.70
N LEU A 58 9.40 -16.72 -35.80
CA LEU A 58 10.47 -17.66 -36.14
C LEU A 58 10.02 -18.72 -37.16
N LYS A 59 8.80 -19.25 -37.03
CA LYS A 59 8.26 -20.23 -37.99
C LYS A 59 8.10 -19.63 -39.39
N ALA A 60 7.72 -18.36 -39.49
CA ALA A 60 7.62 -17.66 -40.76
C ALA A 60 8.99 -17.50 -41.44
N LEU A 61 10.05 -17.25 -40.66
CA LEU A 61 11.42 -17.08 -41.14
C LEU A 61 12.11 -18.42 -41.47
N THR A 62 11.92 -19.43 -40.62
CA THR A 62 12.57 -20.75 -40.71
C THR A 62 11.57 -21.89 -40.51
N PRO A 63 10.71 -22.19 -41.51
CA PRO A 63 9.59 -23.13 -41.35
C PRO A 63 9.98 -24.59 -41.19
N ARG A 64 11.25 -24.95 -41.46
CA ARG A 64 11.77 -26.32 -41.37
C ARG A 64 12.74 -26.53 -40.20
N ASP A 65 12.89 -25.52 -39.34
CA ASP A 65 13.80 -25.60 -38.20
C ASP A 65 13.20 -26.50 -37.10
N PRO A 66 13.88 -27.58 -36.68
CA PRO A 66 13.33 -28.53 -35.72
C PRO A 66 13.11 -27.90 -34.34
N GLU A 67 13.96 -26.99 -33.89
CA GLU A 67 13.82 -26.34 -32.57
C GLU A 67 12.58 -25.44 -32.52
N VAL A 68 12.30 -24.72 -33.62
CA VAL A 68 11.11 -23.87 -33.72
C VAL A 68 9.83 -24.71 -33.68
N LEU A 69 9.84 -25.89 -34.31
CA LEU A 69 8.73 -26.83 -34.25
C LEU A 69 8.54 -27.41 -32.85
N GLU A 70 9.63 -27.68 -32.12
CA GLU A 70 9.60 -28.15 -30.74
C GLU A 70 9.02 -27.08 -29.80
N PHE A 71 9.46 -25.82 -29.89
CA PHE A 71 8.90 -24.72 -29.10
C PHE A 71 7.39 -24.59 -29.30
N LEU A 72 6.91 -24.65 -30.53
CA LEU A 72 5.47 -24.59 -30.82
C LEU A 72 4.73 -25.81 -30.28
N GLN A 73 5.34 -26.99 -30.25
CA GLN A 73 4.74 -28.18 -29.66
C GLN A 73 4.64 -28.06 -28.13
N VAL A 74 5.67 -27.52 -27.47
CA VAL A 74 5.67 -27.25 -26.02
C VAL A 74 4.58 -26.23 -25.68
N LEU A 75 4.51 -25.12 -26.43
CA LEU A 75 3.54 -24.05 -26.21
C LEU A 75 2.08 -24.45 -26.52
N GLN A 76 1.87 -25.46 -27.36
CA GLN A 76 0.52 -25.98 -27.68
C GLN A 76 0.02 -27.06 -26.71
N LYS A 77 0.88 -27.64 -25.87
CA LYS A 77 0.42 -28.56 -24.84
C LYS A 77 -0.33 -27.77 -23.79
N GLN A 78 -1.67 -27.86 -23.80
CA GLN A 78 -2.47 -27.33 -22.72
C GLN A 78 -2.01 -27.96 -21.39
N PRO A 79 -1.94 -27.17 -20.30
CA PRO A 79 -1.59 -27.71 -18.99
C PRO A 79 -2.58 -28.82 -18.64
N GLU A 80 -2.05 -30.03 -18.42
CA GLU A 80 -2.84 -31.16 -17.94
C GLU A 80 -3.48 -30.75 -16.61
N PRO A 81 -4.81 -30.84 -16.45
CA PRO A 81 -5.46 -30.47 -15.21
C PRO A 81 -4.88 -31.32 -14.07
N PRO A 82 -4.60 -30.72 -12.89
CA PRO A 82 -4.02 -31.45 -11.78
C PRO A 82 -4.93 -32.64 -11.44
N VAL A 83 -4.30 -33.82 -11.38
CA VAL A 83 -4.94 -35.09 -11.02
C VAL A 83 -5.67 -34.89 -9.70
N ILE A 84 -7.01 -34.94 -9.75
CA ILE A 84 -7.87 -34.89 -8.57
C ILE A 84 -7.60 -36.16 -7.75
N GLU A 85 -6.81 -36.03 -6.69
CA GLU A 85 -6.69 -37.07 -5.68
C GLU A 85 -8.05 -37.27 -4.99
N LYS A 86 -8.56 -38.49 -5.10
CA LYS A 86 -9.85 -38.93 -4.55
C LYS A 86 -9.89 -38.72 -3.03
N ALA A 87 -10.74 -37.79 -2.60
CA ALA A 87 -11.16 -37.66 -1.21
C ALA A 87 -11.89 -38.93 -0.75
N SER A 88 -11.39 -39.53 0.32
CA SER A 88 -12.01 -40.63 1.05
C SER A 88 -13.16 -40.14 1.92
N SER A 89 -14.29 -40.82 1.80
CA SER A 89 -15.51 -40.62 2.55
C SER A 89 -15.39 -41.02 4.02
N ALA A 90 -15.76 -40.15 4.95
CA ALA A 90 -16.28 -40.54 6.26
C ALA A 90 -17.11 -39.41 6.89
N THR A 91 -18.42 -39.61 6.93
CA THR A 91 -19.38 -38.83 7.72
C THR A 91 -19.33 -39.28 9.18
N PRO A 92 -19.57 -38.37 10.15
CA PRO A 92 -20.40 -38.77 11.27
C PRO A 92 -21.57 -37.82 11.54
N SER A 93 -22.62 -38.48 12.02
CA SER A 93 -23.97 -38.08 12.39
C SER A 93 -24.09 -36.83 13.28
N LYS A 94 -25.10 -36.02 12.95
CA LYS A 94 -25.72 -34.98 13.79
C LYS A 94 -26.22 -35.56 15.13
N PRO A 95 -26.08 -34.87 16.27
CA PRO A 95 -26.84 -35.21 17.47
C PRO A 95 -28.26 -34.62 17.41
N ALA A 96 -29.21 -35.44 17.83
CA ALA A 96 -30.65 -35.17 17.88
C ALA A 96 -31.00 -34.00 18.82
N VAL A 97 -31.86 -33.12 18.34
CA VAL A 97 -32.47 -32.02 19.11
C VAL A 97 -33.59 -32.61 19.97
N GLY A 98 -33.48 -32.48 21.30
CA GLY A 98 -34.52 -32.91 22.24
C GLY A 98 -35.83 -32.11 22.13
N PRO A 99 -36.96 -32.68 22.58
CA PRO A 99 -38.29 -32.12 22.38
C PRO A 99 -38.49 -30.79 23.12
N ARG A 100 -38.98 -29.77 22.40
CA ARG A 100 -39.39 -28.47 22.96
C ARG A 100 -40.89 -28.53 23.29
N VAL A 101 -41.27 -28.14 24.50
CA VAL A 101 -42.68 -28.07 24.93
C VAL A 101 -43.22 -26.65 24.71
N TRP A 102 -44.39 -26.55 24.09
CA TRP A 102 -45.09 -25.30 23.76
C TRP A 102 -45.83 -24.73 24.98
N ASP A 103 -45.62 -23.44 25.27
CA ASP A 103 -46.28 -22.72 26.38
C ASP A 103 -47.43 -21.84 25.81
N PRO A 104 -48.71 -22.21 26.01
CA PRO A 104 -49.85 -21.53 25.39
C PRO A 104 -50.15 -20.14 25.96
N LYS A 105 -49.51 -19.72 27.05
CA LYS A 105 -49.70 -18.35 27.61
C LYS A 105 -48.73 -17.32 27.05
N THR A 106 -47.64 -17.74 26.41
CA THR A 106 -46.57 -16.83 25.95
C THR A 106 -46.25 -16.94 24.46
N GLY A 107 -46.83 -17.93 23.75
CA GLY A 107 -46.64 -18.10 22.30
C GLY A 107 -45.20 -18.40 21.88
N ARG A 108 -44.36 -18.90 22.79
CA ARG A 108 -42.94 -19.22 22.53
C ARG A 108 -42.55 -20.56 23.14
N TYR A 109 -41.65 -21.28 22.47
CA TYR A 109 -41.02 -22.49 22.99
C TYR A 109 -39.98 -22.14 24.07
N LYS A 110 -40.17 -22.62 25.31
CA LYS A 110 -39.19 -22.46 26.41
C LYS A 110 -38.20 -23.63 26.45
N LYS A 111 -36.94 -23.32 26.71
CA LYS A 111 -35.84 -24.29 26.90
C LYS A 111 -35.67 -24.54 28.41
N THR A 112 -35.78 -25.78 28.87
CA THR A 112 -35.67 -26.15 30.29
C THR A 112 -34.22 -25.99 30.75
N THR A 113 -33.92 -24.92 31.49
CA THR A 113 -32.63 -24.71 32.16
C THR A 113 -32.69 -25.28 33.58
N THR A 114 -31.90 -26.33 33.82
CA THR A 114 -31.64 -26.90 35.13
C THR A 114 -30.80 -25.93 35.96
N THR A 115 -31.34 -25.52 37.10
CA THR A 115 -30.71 -24.69 38.14
C THR A 115 -29.54 -25.40 38.80
N LYS A 116 -28.34 -24.81 38.72
CA LYS A 116 -27.16 -25.16 39.53
C LYS A 116 -27.10 -24.23 40.76
N PRO A 117 -26.70 -24.73 41.95
CA PRO A 117 -26.83 -24.00 43.21
C PRO A 117 -25.81 -22.87 43.35
N SER A 118 -26.26 -21.79 44.01
CA SER A 118 -25.51 -20.59 44.33
C SER A 118 -24.31 -20.90 45.23
N LYS A 119 -23.10 -20.58 44.76
CA LYS A 119 -21.97 -20.31 45.65
C LYS A 119 -22.04 -18.87 46.12
N GLN A 120 -21.91 -18.69 47.43
CA GLN A 120 -21.84 -17.41 48.13
C GLN A 120 -20.73 -16.52 47.54
N PRO A 121 -20.87 -15.19 47.60
CA PRO A 121 -19.77 -14.28 47.30
C PRO A 121 -18.78 -14.33 48.47
N GLU A 122 -17.56 -14.77 48.18
CA GLU A 122 -16.43 -14.52 49.07
C GLU A 122 -16.10 -13.03 49.02
N GLU A 123 -16.13 -12.45 50.20
CA GLU A 123 -15.80 -11.08 50.56
C GLU A 123 -14.33 -10.82 50.23
N VAL A 124 -14.07 -10.07 49.16
CA VAL A 124 -12.72 -9.64 48.79
C VAL A 124 -12.26 -8.64 49.84
N SER A 125 -11.40 -9.11 50.74
CA SER A 125 -10.66 -8.25 51.65
C SER A 125 -9.83 -7.27 50.83
N ILE A 126 -10.15 -5.99 50.94
CA ILE A 126 -9.33 -4.89 50.44
C ILE A 126 -8.03 -4.93 51.27
N LEU A 127 -7.00 -5.52 50.69
CA LEU A 127 -5.63 -5.42 51.19
C LEU A 127 -5.19 -3.97 51.02
N GLU A 128 -5.11 -3.24 52.14
CA GLU A 128 -4.40 -1.95 52.21
C GLU A 128 -2.93 -2.21 51.86
N TRP A 129 -2.56 -1.89 50.62
CA TRP A 129 -1.19 -1.99 50.12
C TRP A 129 -0.38 -0.81 50.65
N ASN A 130 0.05 -0.88 51.91
CA ASN A 130 0.96 0.10 52.54
C ASN A 130 2.43 -0.08 52.10
N GLY A 131 2.65 -0.44 50.84
CA GLY A 131 3.98 -0.60 50.25
C GLY A 131 4.37 0.61 49.42
N ASP A 132 5.63 1.02 49.51
CA ASP A 132 6.22 2.03 48.64
C ASP A 132 6.17 1.55 47.18
N LEU A 133 5.20 2.07 46.42
CA LEU A 133 4.92 1.71 45.03
C LEU A 133 6.17 1.87 44.15
N GLU A 134 7.04 2.82 44.49
CA GLU A 134 8.24 3.12 43.73
C GLU A 134 9.32 2.05 43.96
N SER A 135 9.45 1.53 45.18
CA SER A 135 10.31 0.39 45.47
C SER A 135 9.88 -0.86 44.69
N SER A 136 8.57 -1.14 44.62
CA SER A 136 8.05 -2.28 43.83
C SER A 136 8.26 -2.11 42.33
N ARG A 137 8.14 -0.88 41.80
CA ARG A 137 8.46 -0.58 40.39
C ARG A 137 9.94 -0.77 40.09
N GLN A 138 10.82 -0.32 40.97
CA GLN A 138 12.26 -0.47 40.81
C GLN A 138 12.68 -1.94 40.88
N GLU A 139 12.12 -2.70 41.81
CA GLU A 139 12.36 -4.15 41.93
C GLU A 139 11.87 -4.91 40.69
N LEU A 140 10.69 -4.57 40.16
CA LEU A 140 10.17 -5.16 38.93
C LEU A 140 11.05 -4.82 37.72
N ALA A 141 11.47 -3.56 37.59
CA ALA A 141 12.36 -3.13 36.50
C ALA A 141 13.72 -3.84 36.56
N GLN A 142 14.28 -4.01 37.76
CA GLN A 142 15.53 -4.75 37.97
C GLN A 142 15.37 -6.24 37.68
N GLY A 143 14.26 -6.84 38.14
CA GLY A 143 13.91 -8.23 37.85
C GLY A 143 13.75 -8.49 36.34
N TYR A 144 13.09 -7.58 35.62
CA TYR A 144 12.92 -7.68 34.16
C TYR A 144 14.26 -7.57 33.42
N ARG A 145 15.16 -6.66 33.83
CA ARG A 145 16.52 -6.57 33.26
C ARG A 145 17.33 -7.85 33.50
N ALA A 146 17.25 -8.42 34.71
CA ALA A 146 17.92 -9.67 35.06
C ALA A 146 17.34 -10.87 34.28
N LEU A 147 16.03 -10.90 34.06
CA LEU A 147 15.39 -11.91 33.23
C LEU A 147 15.84 -11.81 31.77
N ARG A 148 15.91 -10.60 31.21
CA ARG A 148 16.38 -10.36 29.84
C ARG A 148 17.83 -10.77 29.64
N SER A 149 18.73 -10.44 30.59
CA SER A 149 20.12 -10.86 30.50
C SER A 149 20.26 -12.39 30.54
N LYS A 150 19.49 -13.06 31.40
CA LYS A 150 19.43 -14.53 31.43
C LYS A 150 18.85 -15.13 30.15
N ALA A 151 17.81 -14.53 29.59
CA ALA A 151 17.22 -14.96 28.31
C ALA A 151 18.21 -14.82 27.14
N LYS A 152 18.99 -13.72 27.09
CA LYS A 152 20.07 -13.54 26.10
C LYS A 152 21.13 -14.63 26.20
N TYR A 153 21.53 -15.00 27.42
CA TYR A 153 22.48 -16.08 27.65
C TYR A 153 21.92 -17.43 27.15
N ILE A 154 20.68 -17.76 27.52
CA ILE A 154 20.01 -18.99 27.07
C ILE A 154 19.83 -19.00 25.54
N LEU A 155 19.54 -17.85 24.92
CA LEU A 155 19.43 -17.74 23.46
C LEU A 155 20.76 -18.06 22.78
N SER A 156 21.87 -17.54 23.30
CA SER A 156 23.21 -17.86 22.79
C SER A 156 23.52 -19.36 22.88
N ASP A 157 23.21 -19.99 24.02
CA ASP A 157 23.39 -21.43 24.21
C ASP A 157 22.48 -22.24 23.27
N LEU A 158 21.24 -21.79 23.07
CA LEU A 158 20.31 -22.43 22.14
C LEU A 158 20.73 -22.31 20.69
N MET A 159 21.29 -21.17 20.27
CA MET A 159 21.88 -21.03 18.94
C MET A 159 23.04 -22.02 18.74
N HIS A 160 23.90 -22.18 19.74
CA HIS A 160 24.99 -23.15 19.69
C HIS A 160 24.47 -24.59 19.61
N LEU A 161 23.46 -24.93 20.41
CA LEU A 161 22.79 -26.23 20.38
C LEU A 161 22.09 -26.48 19.04
N GLN A 162 21.47 -25.48 18.44
CA GLN A 162 20.85 -25.58 17.13
C GLN A 162 21.88 -25.91 16.05
N THR A 163 23.04 -25.25 16.05
CA THR A 163 24.14 -25.57 15.13
C THR A 163 24.64 -27.00 15.30
N LEU A 164 24.65 -27.52 16.54
CA LEU A 164 25.01 -28.93 16.81
C LEU A 164 23.90 -29.90 16.39
N GLN A 165 22.63 -29.53 16.57
CA GLN A 165 21.46 -30.32 16.15
C GLN A 165 21.37 -30.43 14.64
N GLU A 166 21.62 -29.34 13.90
CA GLU A 166 21.69 -29.32 12.44
C GLU A 166 22.80 -30.26 11.93
N LYS A 167 23.99 -30.22 12.55
CA LYS A 167 25.07 -31.16 12.25
C LYS A 167 24.71 -32.62 12.57
N ALA A 168 23.83 -32.85 13.54
CA ALA A 168 23.37 -34.17 13.95
C ALA A 168 22.06 -34.61 13.26
N GLY A 169 21.51 -33.81 12.32
CA GLY A 169 20.25 -34.11 11.63
C GLY A 169 19.02 -34.13 12.54
N SER A 170 19.07 -33.46 13.69
CA SER A 170 17.96 -33.39 14.66
C SER A 170 17.12 -32.13 14.44
N PRO A 171 15.78 -32.20 14.61
CA PRO A 171 14.90 -31.03 14.44
C PRO A 171 15.13 -29.97 15.51
N ALA A 172 15.01 -28.69 15.12
CA ALA A 172 15.19 -27.54 16.00
C ALA A 172 14.09 -27.47 17.08
N SER A 173 14.45 -26.93 18.25
CA SER A 173 13.55 -26.74 19.38
C SER A 173 12.45 -25.70 19.10
N MET A 174 11.18 -26.09 19.26
CA MET A 174 10.00 -25.21 19.10
C MET A 174 9.96 -24.02 20.08
N ASN A 175 10.80 -24.01 21.12
CA ASN A 175 10.84 -22.93 22.11
C ASN A 175 11.80 -21.80 21.77
N PHE A 176 12.55 -21.90 20.67
CA PHE A 176 13.53 -20.90 20.26
C PHE A 176 12.89 -19.52 20.06
N ALA A 177 11.79 -19.44 19.31
CA ALA A 177 11.08 -18.19 19.03
C ALA A 177 10.58 -17.48 20.30
N LYS A 178 10.14 -18.24 21.33
CA LYS A 178 9.69 -17.68 22.61
C LYS A 178 10.83 -17.08 23.42
N ILE A 179 11.99 -17.74 23.42
CA ILE A 179 13.17 -17.27 24.17
C ILE A 179 13.82 -16.08 23.45
N GLN A 180 13.81 -16.08 22.12
CA GLN A 180 14.22 -14.95 21.30
C GLN A 180 13.36 -13.70 21.60
N ALA A 181 12.03 -13.84 21.60
CA ALA A 181 11.12 -12.76 21.96
C ALA A 181 11.40 -12.18 23.35
N LEU A 182 11.62 -13.03 24.36
CA LEU A 182 11.99 -12.59 25.73
C LEU A 182 13.34 -11.88 25.79
N ALA A 183 14.34 -12.33 25.04
CA ALA A 183 15.67 -11.71 25.00
C ALA A 183 15.63 -10.31 24.35
N GLU A 184 14.88 -10.19 23.26
CA GLU A 184 14.64 -8.94 22.52
C GLU A 184 13.74 -7.97 23.30
N GLY A 185 13.02 -8.47 24.31
CA GLY A 185 12.07 -7.68 25.11
C GLY A 185 10.73 -7.48 24.40
N ARG A 186 10.41 -8.31 23.40
CA ARG A 186 9.06 -8.40 22.84
C ARG A 186 8.18 -9.09 23.87
N GLU A 187 7.07 -8.46 24.24
CA GLU A 187 6.08 -9.05 25.14
C GLU A 187 5.55 -10.34 24.52
N THR A 188 5.96 -11.50 25.05
CA THR A 188 5.27 -12.75 24.77
C THR A 188 3.91 -12.65 25.45
N ARG A 189 2.90 -12.17 24.72
CA ARG A 189 1.51 -12.16 25.21
C ARG A 189 1.21 -13.56 25.76
N PRO A 190 0.81 -13.71 27.04
CA PRO A 190 0.30 -14.99 27.50
C PRO A 190 -0.81 -15.38 26.51
N SER A 191 -0.87 -16.65 26.11
CA SER A 191 -1.98 -17.17 25.31
C SER A 191 -3.25 -17.13 26.17
N VAL A 192 -3.77 -15.93 26.40
CA VAL A 192 -5.12 -15.72 26.87
C VAL A 192 -5.95 -16.33 25.76
N THR A 193 -6.63 -17.44 26.08
CA THR A 193 -7.63 -18.03 25.18
C THR A 193 -8.49 -16.90 24.66
N SER A 194 -8.33 -16.58 23.37
CA SER A 194 -9.00 -15.44 22.74
C SER A 194 -10.49 -15.67 22.87
N GLY A 195 -11.09 -14.90 23.78
CA GLY A 195 -12.55 -14.83 23.89
C GLY A 195 -13.12 -14.33 22.57
N PRO A 196 -14.42 -14.54 22.30
CA PRO A 196 -15.05 -13.87 21.16
C PRO A 196 -14.83 -12.36 21.27
N PRO A 197 -14.56 -11.65 20.16
CA PRO A 197 -14.35 -10.22 20.17
C PRO A 197 -15.57 -9.50 20.76
N GLY A 198 -15.34 -8.37 21.40
CA GLY A 198 -16.39 -7.57 22.02
C GLY A 198 -17.48 -7.13 21.03
N SER A 199 -18.57 -6.55 21.53
CA SER A 199 -19.56 -5.91 20.65
C SER A 199 -18.93 -4.72 19.93
N ALA A 200 -19.12 -4.60 18.61
CA ALA A 200 -18.64 -3.46 17.82
C ALA A 200 -19.10 -2.11 18.40
N ARG A 201 -20.31 -2.04 18.97
CA ARG A 201 -20.82 -0.82 19.63
C ARG A 201 -20.05 -0.48 20.91
N SER A 202 -19.56 -1.47 21.64
CA SER A 202 -18.76 -1.25 22.84
C SER A 202 -17.39 -0.68 22.47
N VAL A 203 -16.74 -1.29 21.47
CA VAL A 203 -15.44 -0.84 20.96
C VAL A 203 -15.55 0.56 20.35
N ALA A 204 -16.60 0.82 19.57
CA ALA A 204 -16.87 2.14 19.02
C ALA A 204 -17.03 3.23 20.10
N ARG A 205 -17.64 2.91 21.26
CA ARG A 205 -17.67 3.85 22.40
C ARG A 205 -16.28 4.08 22.97
N THR A 206 -15.50 3.03 23.20
CA THR A 206 -14.12 3.18 23.69
C THR A 206 -13.27 4.05 22.76
N ILE A 207 -13.43 3.89 21.44
CA ILE A 207 -12.78 4.73 20.42
C ILE A 207 -13.26 6.19 20.51
N GLN A 208 -14.56 6.42 20.68
CA GLN A 208 -15.12 7.77 20.86
C GLN A 208 -14.62 8.44 22.14
N ASP A 209 -14.48 7.68 23.23
CA ASP A 209 -13.98 8.16 24.51
C ASP A 209 -12.47 8.48 24.45
N ASN A 210 -11.73 7.86 23.52
CA ASN A 210 -10.27 7.99 23.37
C ASN A 210 -9.86 8.24 21.90
N PRO A 211 -10.23 9.38 21.30
CA PRO A 211 -10.02 9.64 19.87
C PRO A 211 -8.53 9.68 19.47
N GLY A 212 -7.63 10.02 20.40
CA GLY A 212 -6.18 10.01 20.14
C GLY A 212 -5.58 8.61 19.95
N GLU A 213 -6.24 7.59 20.47
CA GLU A 213 -5.81 6.18 20.37
C GLU A 213 -6.71 5.37 19.41
N ALA A 214 -7.58 6.06 18.65
CA ALA A 214 -8.61 5.44 17.82
C ALA A 214 -8.06 4.38 16.85
N THR A 215 -6.95 4.66 16.16
CA THR A 215 -6.32 3.67 15.25
C THR A 215 -5.83 2.45 16.02
N VAL A 216 -5.15 2.63 17.15
CA VAL A 216 -4.58 1.53 17.96
C VAL A 216 -5.69 0.63 18.51
N LEU A 217 -6.78 1.23 19.01
CA LEU A 217 -7.95 0.51 19.51
C LEU A 217 -8.66 -0.26 18.40
N ALA A 218 -8.84 0.35 17.22
CA ALA A 218 -9.44 -0.32 16.07
C ALA A 218 -8.56 -1.48 15.56
N THR A 219 -7.25 -1.29 15.46
CA THR A 219 -6.32 -2.35 15.08
C THR A 219 -6.34 -3.49 16.08
N THR A 220 -6.36 -3.18 17.38
CA THR A 220 -6.42 -4.21 18.43
C THR A 220 -7.70 -5.05 18.31
N ASP A 221 -8.87 -4.43 18.13
CA ASP A 221 -10.14 -5.17 17.94
C ASP A 221 -10.12 -6.07 16.70
N LEU A 222 -9.56 -5.59 15.60
CA LEU A 222 -9.47 -6.36 14.36
C LEU A 222 -8.43 -7.49 14.47
N VAL A 223 -7.31 -7.30 15.18
CA VAL A 223 -6.35 -8.38 15.49
C VAL A 223 -6.99 -9.45 16.36
N GLU A 224 -7.70 -9.07 17.43
CA GLU A 224 -8.44 -10.01 18.28
C GLU A 224 -9.50 -10.78 17.48
N THR A 225 -10.19 -10.10 16.56
CA THR A 225 -11.16 -10.72 15.66
C THR A 225 -10.48 -11.71 14.72
N MET A 226 -9.34 -11.35 14.13
CA MET A 226 -8.56 -12.23 13.26
C MET A 226 -8.08 -13.48 14.01
N GLU A 227 -7.48 -13.32 15.19
CA GLU A 227 -7.02 -14.41 16.04
C GLU A 227 -8.18 -15.34 16.41
N TRP A 228 -9.34 -14.79 16.77
CA TRP A 228 -10.53 -15.57 17.07
C TRP A 228 -11.08 -16.34 15.85
N VAL A 229 -11.00 -15.77 14.64
CA VAL A 229 -11.42 -16.45 13.40
C VAL A 229 -10.47 -17.59 13.04
N ARG A 230 -9.16 -17.38 13.16
CA ARG A 230 -8.15 -18.41 12.88
C ARG A 230 -8.17 -19.52 13.93
N ASP A 231 -8.42 -19.19 15.19
CA ASP A 231 -8.34 -20.14 16.31
C ASP A 231 -9.53 -20.02 17.30
N PRO A 232 -10.77 -20.28 16.86
CA PRO A 232 -11.95 -20.15 17.70
C PRO A 232 -11.90 -21.09 18.90
N ARG A 233 -11.67 -20.52 20.09
CA ARG A 233 -11.52 -21.24 21.37
C ARG A 233 -10.31 -22.18 21.41
N GLY A 234 -9.21 -21.83 20.74
CA GLY A 234 -8.00 -22.65 20.73
C GLY A 234 -8.11 -23.89 19.84
N ARG A 235 -9.05 -23.92 18.89
CA ARG A 235 -9.07 -24.89 17.80
C ARG A 235 -8.84 -24.20 16.45
N PRO A 236 -7.82 -24.58 15.67
CA PRO A 236 -7.56 -23.96 14.38
C PRO A 236 -8.74 -24.20 13.43
N SER A 237 -9.24 -23.12 12.82
CA SER A 237 -10.37 -23.16 11.88
C SER A 237 -9.96 -23.53 10.46
N ASN A 238 -8.66 -23.50 10.15
CA ASN A 238 -8.11 -23.58 8.79
C ASN A 238 -8.76 -22.58 7.81
N ALA A 239 -9.26 -21.45 8.31
CA ALA A 239 -9.75 -20.37 7.46
C ALA A 239 -8.58 -19.81 6.63
N ASP A 240 -8.80 -19.68 5.32
CA ASP A 240 -7.87 -18.98 4.44
C ASP A 240 -7.89 -17.47 4.69
N ASP A 241 -6.89 -16.77 4.16
CA ASP A 241 -6.72 -15.33 4.37
C ASP A 241 -7.88 -14.52 3.77
N ASP A 242 -8.51 -15.02 2.71
CA ASP A 242 -9.68 -14.40 2.10
C ASP A 242 -10.93 -14.50 2.98
N ALA A 243 -11.18 -15.65 3.62
CA ALA A 243 -12.25 -15.81 4.59
C ALA A 243 -12.02 -14.91 5.82
N VAL A 244 -10.78 -14.83 6.29
CA VAL A 244 -10.38 -13.93 7.38
C VAL A 244 -10.63 -12.48 6.97
N ARG A 245 -10.16 -12.04 5.79
CA ARG A 245 -10.36 -10.69 5.25
C ARG A 245 -11.84 -10.34 5.17
N ASN A 246 -12.68 -11.25 4.66
CA ASN A 246 -14.12 -11.06 4.58
C ASN A 246 -14.79 -10.83 5.95
N VAL A 247 -14.32 -11.50 7.01
CA VAL A 247 -14.82 -11.26 8.37
C VAL A 247 -14.35 -9.92 8.91
N LEU A 248 -13.09 -9.54 8.66
CA LEU A 248 -12.53 -8.27 9.08
C LEU A 248 -13.22 -7.08 8.40
N VAL A 249 -13.52 -7.16 7.10
CA VAL A 249 -14.29 -6.13 6.37
C VAL A 249 -15.68 -5.96 7.00
N LYS A 250 -16.40 -7.06 7.27
CA LYS A 250 -17.70 -6.98 7.95
C LYS A 250 -17.60 -6.39 9.36
N ARG A 251 -16.52 -6.70 10.08
CA ARG A 251 -16.27 -6.14 11.42
C ARG A 251 -15.98 -4.64 11.36
N LYS A 252 -15.13 -4.22 10.43
CA LYS A 252 -14.83 -2.82 10.12
C LYS A 252 -16.11 -2.04 9.77
N ASP A 253 -16.96 -2.56 8.88
CA ASP A 253 -18.22 -1.91 8.50
C ASP A 253 -19.16 -1.75 9.71
N ALA A 254 -19.22 -2.76 10.57
CA ALA A 254 -20.01 -2.70 11.80
C ALA A 254 -19.47 -1.67 12.81
N LEU A 255 -18.15 -1.48 12.88
CA LEU A 255 -17.52 -0.41 13.67
C LEU A 255 -17.81 0.96 13.07
N GLN A 256 -17.61 1.14 11.76
CA GLN A 256 -17.86 2.40 11.06
C GLN A 256 -19.32 2.84 11.17
N ALA A 257 -20.28 1.91 11.10
CA ALA A 257 -21.70 2.20 11.28
C ALA A 257 -22.05 2.71 12.70
N ALA A 258 -21.18 2.46 13.70
CA ALA A 258 -21.35 2.90 15.07
C ALA A 258 -20.48 4.12 15.45
N LEU A 259 -19.61 4.60 14.54
CA LEU A 259 -18.70 5.72 14.76
C LEU A 259 -19.16 6.99 14.02
N PRO A 260 -18.85 8.18 14.56
CA PRO A 260 -19.03 9.43 13.83
C PRO A 260 -18.07 9.53 12.63
N ASP A 261 -18.43 10.33 11.63
CA ASP A 261 -17.74 10.38 10.33
C ASP A 261 -16.25 10.71 10.44
N ASN A 262 -15.86 11.59 11.37
CA ASN A 262 -14.47 11.97 11.59
C ASN A 262 -13.59 10.82 12.12
N LEU A 263 -14.18 9.79 12.73
CA LEU A 263 -13.44 8.65 13.29
C LEU A 263 -13.44 7.42 12.38
N LYS A 264 -14.25 7.40 11.31
CA LYS A 264 -14.35 6.25 10.39
C LYS A 264 -13.03 5.91 9.69
N ILE A 265 -12.18 6.91 9.45
CA ILE A 265 -10.87 6.76 8.81
C ILE A 265 -9.94 5.83 9.61
N HIS A 266 -10.06 5.81 10.95
CA HIS A 266 -9.24 4.94 11.79
C HIS A 266 -9.53 3.45 11.57
N CYS A 267 -10.77 3.10 11.20
CA CYS A 267 -11.12 1.72 10.86
C CYS A 267 -10.52 1.30 9.51
N ASP A 268 -10.45 2.22 8.54
CA ASP A 268 -9.80 1.96 7.25
C ASP A 268 -8.30 1.73 7.44
N LEU A 269 -7.64 2.61 8.20
CA LEU A 269 -6.22 2.48 8.56
C LEU A 269 -5.93 1.18 9.33
N ALA A 270 -6.79 0.83 10.28
CA ALA A 270 -6.64 -0.40 11.06
C ALA A 270 -6.69 -1.65 10.18
N LEU A 271 -7.64 -1.71 9.23
CA LEU A 271 -7.71 -2.83 8.29
C LEU A 271 -6.49 -2.87 7.38
N MET A 272 -6.05 -1.72 6.86
CA MET A 272 -4.86 -1.59 6.02
C MET A 272 -3.60 -2.15 6.71
N HIS A 273 -3.36 -1.81 7.98
CA HIS A 273 -2.22 -2.33 8.74
C HIS A 273 -2.30 -3.84 8.98
N ILE A 274 -3.51 -4.39 9.18
CA ILE A 274 -3.67 -5.83 9.39
C ILE A 274 -3.46 -6.62 8.09
N GLU A 275 -3.96 -6.09 6.98
CA GLU A 275 -3.72 -6.68 5.68
C GLU A 275 -2.23 -6.71 5.33
N HIS A 276 -1.50 -5.67 5.71
CA HIS A 276 -0.06 -5.58 5.54
C HIS A 276 0.70 -6.62 6.38
N GLU A 277 0.45 -6.64 7.68
CA GLU A 277 1.27 -7.41 8.63
C GLU A 277 0.92 -8.89 8.72
N TYR A 278 -0.34 -9.26 8.42
CA TYR A 278 -0.84 -10.61 8.72
C TYR A 278 -1.49 -11.34 7.55
N LEU A 279 -1.84 -10.64 6.48
CA LEU A 279 -2.54 -11.23 5.32
C LEU A 279 -1.75 -11.08 4.01
N GLU A 280 -0.47 -10.70 4.10
CA GLU A 280 0.49 -10.62 2.99
C GLU A 280 -0.13 -10.01 1.71
N ARG A 281 -0.75 -8.83 1.86
CA ARG A 281 -1.42 -8.16 0.74
C ARG A 281 -0.41 -7.82 -0.37
N ASN A 282 -0.77 -8.15 -1.61
CA ASN A 282 -0.02 -7.75 -2.79
C ASN A 282 -0.26 -6.28 -3.12
N TYR A 283 0.80 -5.49 -3.11
CA TYR A 283 0.79 -4.07 -3.49
C TYR A 283 1.21 -3.89 -4.96
N ALA A 284 0.96 -2.70 -5.51
CA ALA A 284 1.42 -2.34 -6.84
C ALA A 284 2.96 -2.25 -6.93
N ASN A 285 3.62 -1.98 -5.80
CA ASN A 285 5.06 -1.94 -5.65
C ASN A 285 5.55 -2.95 -4.61
N THR A 286 6.70 -3.56 -4.86
CA THR A 286 7.36 -4.51 -3.95
C THR A 286 8.37 -3.82 -3.03
N GLU A 287 8.92 -2.69 -3.47
CA GLU A 287 9.92 -1.89 -2.76
C GLU A 287 9.44 -0.44 -2.57
N THR A 288 10.02 0.26 -1.60
CA THR A 288 9.84 1.69 -1.37
C THR A 288 10.58 2.50 -2.45
N MET A 289 10.50 3.84 -2.41
CA MET A 289 11.20 4.68 -3.39
C MET A 289 12.72 4.65 -3.20
N LEU A 290 13.20 4.24 -2.02
CA LEU A 290 14.61 4.09 -1.70
C LEU A 290 15.12 2.64 -1.80
N GLY A 291 14.26 1.70 -2.20
CA GLY A 291 14.63 0.30 -2.45
C GLY A 291 14.49 -0.63 -1.23
N ASP A 292 13.86 -0.18 -0.14
CA ASP A 292 13.57 -1.06 1.00
C ASP A 292 12.36 -1.95 0.68
N GLU A 293 12.32 -3.20 1.15
CA GLU A 293 11.19 -4.07 0.89
C GLU A 293 9.94 -3.58 1.64
N ILE A 294 8.78 -3.54 0.97
CA ILE A 294 7.56 -2.99 1.56
C ILE A 294 7.14 -3.71 2.84
N LYS A 295 7.37 -5.03 2.91
CA LYS A 295 7.08 -5.86 4.09
C LYS A 295 7.84 -5.45 5.36
N ASP A 296 8.96 -4.73 5.21
CA ASP A 296 9.82 -4.30 6.31
C ASP A 296 9.47 -2.90 6.82
N VAL A 297 8.59 -2.17 6.12
CA VAL A 297 8.13 -0.84 6.53
C VAL A 297 7.33 -0.97 7.84
N SER A 298 7.77 -0.25 8.87
CA SER A 298 7.10 -0.31 10.16
C SER A 298 5.68 0.25 10.11
N ARG A 299 4.75 -0.28 10.91
CA ARG A 299 3.37 0.21 11.04
C ARG A 299 3.28 1.73 11.21
N ALA A 300 4.22 2.32 11.97
CA ALA A 300 4.23 3.75 12.28
C ALA A 300 4.54 4.64 11.06
N ASN A 301 5.19 4.06 10.04
CA ASN A 301 5.53 4.73 8.79
C ASN A 301 4.70 4.24 7.60
N PHE A 302 3.94 3.16 7.75
CA PHE A 302 3.27 2.50 6.63
C PHE A 302 1.95 3.17 6.25
N TYR A 303 1.75 3.42 4.95
CA TYR A 303 0.46 3.87 4.40
C TYR A 303 0.22 3.29 2.99
N VAL A 304 -1.05 3.11 2.62
CA VAL A 304 -1.45 2.61 1.30
C VAL A 304 -2.47 3.55 0.68
N THR A 305 -2.22 3.94 -0.57
CA THR A 305 -3.10 4.81 -1.36
C THR A 305 -4.13 4.00 -2.15
N GLU A 306 -5.19 4.64 -2.65
CA GLU A 306 -6.29 3.95 -3.34
C GLU A 306 -5.87 3.24 -4.63
N ASP A 307 -4.78 3.70 -5.26
CA ASP A 307 -4.13 3.05 -6.40
C ASP A 307 -3.28 1.82 -6.01
N ASN A 308 -3.39 1.36 -4.75
CA ASN A 308 -2.73 0.17 -4.20
C ASN A 308 -1.19 0.28 -4.10
N TYR A 309 -0.64 1.50 -4.09
CA TYR A 309 0.77 1.72 -3.76
C TYR A 309 0.96 1.79 -2.25
N ALA A 310 1.97 1.08 -1.77
CA ALA A 310 2.39 1.09 -0.38
C ALA A 310 3.58 2.04 -0.21
N TRP A 311 3.58 2.80 0.89
CA TRP A 311 4.50 3.89 1.14
C TRP A 311 5.13 3.77 2.52
N ASP A 312 6.43 4.04 2.58
CA ASP A 312 7.01 4.67 3.76
C ASP A 312 6.63 6.17 3.72
N MET A 313 5.93 6.60 4.75
CA MET A 313 5.40 7.96 4.87
C MET A 313 6.49 9.02 5.06
N GLU A 314 7.67 8.68 5.57
CA GLU A 314 8.80 9.60 5.63
C GLU A 314 9.35 9.88 4.22
N GLU A 315 9.50 8.82 3.42
CA GLU A 315 9.91 8.94 2.03
C GLU A 315 8.87 9.72 1.22
N LEU A 316 7.58 9.35 1.35
CA LEU A 316 6.50 10.01 0.62
C LEU A 316 6.40 11.50 1.00
N ALA A 317 6.47 11.84 2.29
CA ALA A 317 6.44 13.23 2.72
C ALA A 317 7.65 14.01 2.20
N SER A 318 8.83 13.40 2.18
CA SER A 318 10.04 14.01 1.61
C SER A 318 9.90 14.25 0.10
N ALA A 319 9.36 13.28 -0.64
CA ALA A 319 9.14 13.39 -2.08
C ALA A 319 8.09 14.47 -2.44
N ILE A 320 7.00 14.55 -1.68
CA ILE A 320 5.99 15.61 -1.86
C ILE A 320 6.60 16.97 -1.54
N THR A 321 7.38 17.08 -0.46
CA THR A 321 8.06 18.32 -0.09
C THR A 321 9.05 18.78 -1.15
N ALA A 322 9.86 17.87 -1.69
CA ALA A 322 10.79 18.15 -2.78
C ALA A 322 10.08 18.61 -4.07
N ASN A 323 8.82 18.20 -4.26
CA ASN A 323 7.96 18.65 -5.35
C ASN A 323 7.09 19.86 -4.98
N ASN A 324 7.52 20.67 -4.00
CA ASN A 324 6.83 21.88 -3.53
C ASN A 324 5.41 21.62 -3.00
N GLY A 325 5.09 20.43 -2.52
CA GLY A 325 3.79 20.14 -1.91
C GLY A 325 2.68 19.73 -2.88
N ILE A 326 2.99 19.38 -4.14
CA ILE A 326 1.97 18.74 -5.00
C ILE A 326 1.62 17.37 -4.43
N MET A 327 0.34 17.15 -4.19
CA MET A 327 -0.21 15.85 -3.77
C MET A 327 -0.31 14.88 -4.95
N ARG A 328 0.84 14.45 -5.46
CA ARG A 328 1.00 13.50 -6.57
C ARG A 328 1.78 12.28 -6.12
N ASN A 329 1.36 11.11 -6.59
CA ASN A 329 2.09 9.86 -6.44
C ASN A 329 3.44 9.97 -7.17
N PRO A 330 4.59 9.89 -6.46
CA PRO A 330 5.90 10.02 -7.09
C PRO A 330 6.26 8.90 -8.06
N LEU A 331 5.67 7.71 -7.91
CA LEU A 331 5.92 6.53 -8.74
C LEU A 331 4.99 6.50 -9.96
N SER A 332 3.67 6.57 -9.76
CA SER A 332 2.69 6.51 -10.86
C SER A 332 2.52 7.84 -11.60
N LYS A 333 2.95 8.96 -10.99
CA LYS A 333 2.72 10.34 -11.46
C LYS A 333 1.25 10.77 -11.48
N GLU A 334 0.35 9.94 -10.94
CA GLU A 334 -1.06 10.26 -10.79
C GLU A 334 -1.30 11.19 -9.59
N MET A 335 -2.30 12.08 -9.67
CA MET A 335 -2.71 12.88 -8.51
C MET A 335 -3.34 11.98 -7.47
N PHE A 336 -3.02 12.19 -6.19
CA PHE A 336 -3.69 11.46 -5.12
C PHE A 336 -5.18 11.80 -5.09
N THR A 337 -6.03 10.84 -4.73
CA THR A 337 -7.47 11.13 -4.59
C THR A 337 -7.69 12.06 -3.39
N PRO A 338 -8.82 12.78 -3.30
CA PRO A 338 -9.16 13.57 -2.11
C PRO A 338 -9.09 12.78 -0.80
N LYS A 339 -9.42 11.48 -0.85
CA LYS A 339 -9.36 10.58 0.29
C LYS A 339 -7.92 10.25 0.66
N ASP A 340 -7.06 9.97 -0.33
CA ASP A 340 -5.63 9.76 -0.12
C ASP A 340 -4.97 10.99 0.48
N VAL A 341 -5.26 12.18 -0.07
CA VAL A 341 -4.77 13.45 0.48
C VAL A 341 -5.16 13.59 1.94
N LYS A 342 -6.43 13.34 2.27
CA LYS A 342 -6.89 13.38 3.66
C LYS A 342 -6.13 12.39 4.53
N GLY A 343 -5.98 11.14 4.10
CA GLY A 343 -5.27 10.11 4.86
C GLY A 343 -3.78 10.44 5.08
N ILE A 344 -3.09 10.89 4.03
CA ILE A 344 -1.70 11.35 4.09
C ILE A 344 -1.55 12.49 5.11
N LEU A 345 -2.43 13.50 5.07
CA LEU A 345 -2.39 14.63 5.99
C LEU A 345 -2.76 14.26 7.44
N HIS A 346 -3.55 13.20 7.66
CA HIS A 346 -3.87 12.70 9.00
C HIS A 346 -2.72 11.87 9.59
N HIS A 347 -1.89 11.26 8.75
CA HIS A 347 -0.75 10.46 9.17
C HIS A 347 0.26 11.32 9.96
N PRO A 348 0.84 10.85 11.09
CA PRO A 348 1.78 11.63 11.89
C PRO A 348 2.91 12.27 11.10
N MET A 349 3.53 11.53 10.17
CA MET A 349 4.61 12.02 9.30
C MET A 349 4.13 12.95 8.17
N GLY A 350 2.86 12.87 7.77
CA GLY A 350 2.30 13.71 6.71
C GLY A 350 1.72 15.03 7.20
N LYS A 351 1.61 15.26 8.52
CA LYS A 351 1.09 16.52 9.09
C LYS A 351 1.90 17.75 8.67
N SER A 352 3.20 17.60 8.45
CA SER A 352 4.07 18.68 7.95
C SER A 352 3.63 19.19 6.56
N LEU A 353 3.06 18.31 5.74
CA LEU A 353 2.59 18.63 4.39
C LEU A 353 1.36 19.53 4.40
N ALA A 354 0.58 19.56 5.48
CA ALA A 354 -0.62 20.38 5.57
C ALA A 354 -0.30 21.88 5.39
N ALA A 355 0.84 22.33 5.93
CA ALA A 355 1.30 23.70 5.74
C ALA A 355 1.62 24.01 4.27
N LEU A 356 2.26 23.07 3.56
CA LEU A 356 2.57 23.21 2.13
C LEU A 356 1.30 23.21 1.27
N THR A 357 0.31 22.39 1.60
CA THR A 357 -0.99 22.40 0.89
C THR A 357 -1.70 23.73 1.05
N VAL A 358 -1.68 24.31 2.26
CA VAL A 358 -2.22 25.66 2.50
C VAL A 358 -1.43 26.71 1.74
N GLU A 359 -0.09 26.63 1.72
CA GLU A 359 0.77 27.54 0.98
C GLU A 359 0.49 27.50 -0.53
N GLN A 360 0.39 26.30 -1.13
CA GLN A 360 0.01 26.11 -2.53
C GLN A 360 -1.36 26.71 -2.83
N HIS A 361 -2.33 26.50 -1.94
CA HIS A 361 -3.66 27.07 -2.08
C HIS A 361 -3.63 28.61 -2.02
N GLU A 362 -2.90 29.21 -1.07
CA GLU A 362 -2.76 30.66 -0.96
C GLU A 362 -1.99 31.27 -2.15
N MET A 363 -0.94 30.61 -2.64
CA MET A 363 -0.25 31.01 -3.87
C MET A 363 -1.19 31.01 -5.08
N SER A 364 -2.08 30.02 -5.19
CA SER A 364 -3.07 29.96 -6.28
C SER A 364 -4.06 31.13 -6.24
N LYS A 365 -4.45 31.61 -5.04
CA LYS A 365 -5.30 32.80 -4.86
C LYS A 365 -4.59 34.10 -5.21
N GLY A 366 -3.26 34.14 -5.08
CA GLY A 366 -2.42 35.30 -5.36
C GLY A 366 -2.39 35.69 -6.84
N VAL A 367 -2.77 34.80 -7.76
CA VAL A 367 -2.78 35.08 -9.20
C VAL A 367 -4.03 35.87 -9.60
N ARG A 368 -3.83 37.07 -10.15
CA ARG A 368 -4.91 37.97 -10.58
C ARG A 368 -5.60 37.42 -11.83
N SER A 369 -6.89 37.71 -12.00
CA SER A 369 -7.61 37.28 -13.22
C SER A 369 -7.09 37.90 -14.51
N GLU A 370 -6.42 39.05 -14.44
CA GLU A 370 -5.72 39.61 -15.59
C GLU A 370 -4.58 38.69 -16.03
N THR A 371 -3.76 38.20 -15.10
CA THR A 371 -2.69 37.24 -15.37
C THR A 371 -3.24 35.93 -15.93
N ILE A 372 -4.35 35.42 -15.38
CA ILE A 372 -5.03 34.23 -15.92
C ILE A 372 -5.50 34.50 -17.36
N ALA A 373 -6.08 35.67 -17.65
CA ALA A 373 -6.49 36.02 -19.02
C ALA A 373 -5.29 36.12 -19.98
N ARG A 374 -4.15 36.62 -19.51
CA ARG A 374 -2.89 36.64 -20.28
C ARG A 374 -2.36 35.23 -20.56
N MET A 375 -2.45 34.31 -19.58
CA MET A 375 -2.12 32.90 -19.78
C MET A 375 -3.02 32.26 -20.85
N GLU A 376 -4.32 32.57 -20.87
CA GLU A 376 -5.23 32.05 -21.89
C GLU A 376 -4.89 32.56 -23.29
N ILE A 377 -4.57 33.84 -23.43
CA ILE A 377 -4.11 34.42 -24.70
C ILE A 377 -2.83 33.71 -25.16
N LEU A 378 -1.85 33.57 -24.27
CA LEU A 378 -0.60 32.85 -24.56
C LEU A 378 -0.90 31.44 -25.05
N SER A 379 -1.64 30.65 -24.26
CA SER A 379 -1.96 29.26 -24.60
C SER A 379 -2.64 29.12 -25.96
N ARG A 380 -3.57 30.02 -26.28
CA ARG A 380 -4.27 30.02 -27.56
C ARG A 380 -3.30 30.28 -28.72
N THR A 381 -2.46 31.31 -28.62
CA THR A 381 -1.46 31.61 -29.65
C THR A 381 -0.49 30.45 -29.86
N LEU A 382 0.00 29.82 -28.78
CA LEU A 382 0.93 28.68 -28.87
C LEU A 382 0.31 27.43 -29.52
N LEU A 383 -1.00 27.23 -29.35
CA LEU A 383 -1.71 26.08 -29.90
C LEU A 383 -2.18 26.31 -31.35
N GLU A 384 -2.53 27.55 -31.71
CA GLU A 384 -3.01 27.91 -33.05
C GLU A 384 -1.88 28.17 -34.05
N ASP A 385 -0.65 28.40 -33.57
CA ASP A 385 0.50 28.70 -34.42
C ASP A 385 0.99 27.46 -35.20
N GLN A 386 0.57 27.39 -36.47
CA GLN A 386 0.99 26.39 -37.43
C GLN A 386 2.06 26.93 -38.41
N THR A 387 2.67 28.08 -38.11
CA THR A 387 3.68 28.70 -38.99
C THR A 387 5.02 27.96 -38.91
N ALA A 388 5.74 27.90 -40.03
CA ALA A 388 7.04 27.24 -40.09
C ALA A 388 8.13 27.99 -39.28
N ASP A 389 7.99 29.31 -39.12
CA ASP A 389 8.95 30.15 -38.40
C ASP A 389 8.61 30.34 -36.92
N THR A 390 7.39 29.97 -36.49
CA THR A 390 6.88 30.07 -35.11
C THR A 390 6.97 31.49 -34.52
N VAL A 391 7.04 32.51 -35.38
CA VAL A 391 7.20 33.90 -34.97
C VAL A 391 6.07 34.37 -34.05
N PRO A 392 4.78 34.03 -34.30
CA PRO A 392 3.69 34.37 -33.39
C PRO A 392 3.90 33.80 -31.99
N SER A 393 4.26 32.52 -31.88
CA SER A 393 4.52 31.87 -30.58
C SER A 393 5.67 32.50 -29.82
N ARG A 394 6.81 32.74 -30.49
CA ARG A 394 7.99 33.38 -29.87
C ARG A 394 7.66 34.76 -29.33
N LYS A 395 6.96 35.57 -30.13
CA LYS A 395 6.54 36.91 -29.72
C LYS A 395 5.60 36.86 -28.52
N ALA A 396 4.64 35.93 -28.50
CA ALA A 396 3.72 35.78 -27.38
C ALA A 396 4.43 35.35 -26.08
N VAL A 397 5.42 34.45 -26.17
CA VAL A 397 6.26 34.06 -25.03
C VAL A 397 7.03 35.25 -24.47
N ASP A 398 7.71 36.01 -25.34
CA ASP A 398 8.49 37.18 -24.92
C ASP A 398 7.58 38.28 -24.31
N GLU A 399 6.43 38.56 -24.92
CA GLU A 399 5.44 39.50 -24.39
C GLU A 399 4.92 39.06 -23.00
N PHE A 400 4.70 37.76 -22.80
CA PHE A 400 4.26 37.22 -21.51
C PHE A 400 5.35 37.30 -20.44
N LEU A 401 6.61 37.01 -20.77
CA LEU A 401 7.74 37.15 -19.84
C LEU A 401 7.97 38.60 -19.42
N VAL A 402 7.88 39.54 -20.37
CA VAL A 402 7.92 40.98 -20.06
C VAL A 402 6.77 41.37 -19.14
N TYR A 403 5.57 40.86 -19.38
CA TYR A 403 4.42 41.08 -18.49
C TYR A 403 4.68 40.54 -17.07
N ILE A 404 5.18 39.31 -16.92
CA ILE A 404 5.50 38.71 -15.62
C ILE A 404 6.47 39.61 -14.82
N ALA A 405 7.49 40.16 -15.48
CA ALA A 405 8.46 41.05 -14.82
C ALA A 405 7.85 42.33 -14.24
N THR A 406 6.64 42.72 -14.66
CA THR A 406 5.91 43.88 -14.13
C THR A 406 4.97 43.55 -12.96
N LEU A 407 4.77 42.27 -12.63
CA LEU A 407 3.84 41.84 -11.59
C LEU A 407 4.41 42.08 -10.17
N PRO A 408 3.57 42.14 -9.13
CA PRO A 408 4.04 42.12 -7.74
C PRO A 408 4.83 40.85 -7.41
N GLU A 409 5.79 40.94 -6.50
CA GLU A 409 6.70 39.84 -6.14
C GLU A 409 5.95 38.54 -5.74
N LEU A 410 4.84 38.66 -5.00
CA LEU A 410 4.04 37.50 -4.59
C LEU A 410 3.45 36.76 -5.79
N GLU A 411 2.98 37.49 -6.81
CA GLU A 411 2.41 36.90 -8.02
C GLU A 411 3.51 36.32 -8.91
N GLN A 412 4.68 36.98 -8.99
CA GLN A 412 5.85 36.41 -9.66
C GLN A 412 6.27 35.08 -9.02
N LYS A 413 6.34 35.02 -7.69
CA LYS A 413 6.65 33.78 -6.95
C LYS A 413 5.61 32.70 -7.19
N ALA A 414 4.32 33.06 -7.24
CA ALA A 414 3.28 32.11 -7.58
C ALA A 414 3.48 31.56 -9.01
N ILE A 415 3.72 32.41 -10.01
CA ILE A 415 4.01 31.93 -11.38
C ILE A 415 5.26 31.05 -11.43
N GLU A 416 6.28 31.38 -10.63
CA GLU A 416 7.57 30.69 -10.62
C GLU A 416 7.56 29.34 -9.91
N HIS A 417 6.78 29.19 -8.84
CA HIS A 417 6.86 28.03 -7.94
C HIS A 417 5.57 27.24 -7.83
N LEU A 418 4.42 27.82 -8.21
CA LEU A 418 3.15 27.10 -8.22
C LEU A 418 3.20 26.05 -9.33
N LYS A 419 3.06 24.80 -8.94
CA LYS A 419 2.93 23.68 -9.87
C LYS A 419 1.45 23.31 -9.95
N CYS A 420 0.93 23.25 -11.17
CA CYS A 420 -0.49 22.98 -11.41
C CYS A 420 -0.70 21.50 -11.74
N PRO A 421 -1.78 20.86 -11.24
CA PRO A 421 -2.16 19.52 -11.67
C PRO A 421 -2.64 19.61 -13.13
N ALA A 422 -1.83 19.08 -14.05
CA ALA A 422 -2.11 19.10 -15.49
C ALA A 422 -1.46 17.89 -16.17
N ARG A 423 -2.00 17.50 -17.33
CA ARG A 423 -1.51 16.38 -18.14
C ARG A 423 -1.37 16.78 -19.60
N ASP A 424 -0.32 16.31 -20.24
CA ASP A 424 -0.14 16.47 -21.68
C ASP A 424 -1.29 15.75 -22.40
N SER A 425 -2.12 16.53 -23.11
CA SER A 425 -3.33 16.04 -23.79
C SER A 425 -3.02 15.03 -24.90
N HIS A 426 -1.78 14.98 -25.39
CA HIS A 426 -1.37 14.02 -26.41
C HIS A 426 -0.81 12.72 -25.84
N THR A 427 -0.04 12.81 -24.75
CA THR A 427 0.67 11.64 -24.19
C THR A 427 0.05 11.08 -22.92
N GLY A 428 -0.84 11.84 -22.27
CA GLY A 428 -1.39 11.53 -20.94
C GLY A 428 -0.39 11.72 -19.79
N GLN A 429 0.86 12.07 -20.08
CA GLN A 429 1.91 12.27 -19.09
C GLN A 429 1.64 13.51 -18.25
N ALA A 430 1.83 13.41 -16.94
CA ALA A 430 1.64 14.54 -16.05
C ALA A 430 2.72 15.61 -16.27
N TYR A 431 2.35 16.87 -16.16
CA TYR A 431 3.29 17.99 -16.18
C TYR A 431 3.89 18.19 -14.78
N ASP A 432 5.23 18.27 -14.69
CA ASP A 432 5.97 18.43 -13.43
C ASP A 432 6.58 19.84 -13.24
N PHE A 433 6.30 20.76 -14.17
CA PHE A 433 6.90 22.10 -14.23
C PHE A 433 6.01 23.16 -13.56
N SER A 434 6.60 24.29 -13.17
CA SER A 434 5.84 25.50 -12.88
C SER A 434 5.47 26.26 -14.15
N ILE A 435 4.57 27.25 -14.03
CA ILE A 435 4.18 28.13 -15.16
C ILE A 435 5.41 28.87 -15.70
N GLY A 436 6.23 29.46 -14.81
CA GLY A 436 7.44 30.18 -15.18
C GLY A 436 8.47 29.29 -15.87
N GLU A 437 8.68 28.06 -15.37
CA GLU A 437 9.59 27.08 -15.96
C GLU A 437 9.15 26.69 -17.38
N ALA A 438 7.87 26.34 -17.56
CA ALA A 438 7.33 25.92 -18.86
C ALA A 438 7.45 27.02 -19.94
N VAL A 439 7.28 28.29 -19.57
CA VAL A 439 7.42 29.43 -20.48
C VAL A 439 8.90 29.67 -20.85
N ARG A 440 9.82 29.58 -19.88
CA ARG A 440 11.26 29.71 -20.16
C ARG A 440 11.81 28.56 -20.99
N ASP A 441 11.35 27.35 -20.75
CA ASP A 441 11.75 26.19 -21.56
C ASP A 441 11.24 26.31 -23.00
N ALA A 442 10.04 26.86 -23.21
CA ALA A 442 9.56 27.21 -24.54
C ALA A 442 10.42 28.30 -25.20
N GLN A 443 10.79 29.35 -24.46
CA GLN A 443 11.68 30.41 -24.94
C GLN A 443 13.06 29.85 -25.35
N GLY A 444 13.58 28.92 -24.56
CA GLY A 444 14.84 28.22 -24.81
C GLY A 444 14.77 27.13 -25.88
N ASN A 445 13.62 26.91 -26.52
CA ASN A 445 13.35 25.82 -27.48
C ASN A 445 13.65 24.41 -26.92
N ARG A 446 13.49 24.21 -25.60
CA ARG A 446 13.65 22.90 -24.94
C ARG A 446 12.40 22.05 -25.05
N VAL A 447 11.23 22.69 -25.12
CA VAL A 447 9.92 22.07 -25.25
C VAL A 447 9.18 22.75 -26.41
N CYS A 448 8.37 21.99 -27.14
CA CYS A 448 7.59 22.54 -28.24
C CYS A 448 6.49 23.48 -27.73
N PHE A 449 6.19 24.54 -28.49
CA PHE A 449 5.18 25.54 -28.12
C PHE A 449 3.81 24.93 -27.85
N HIS A 450 3.38 23.94 -28.63
CA HIS A 450 2.10 23.25 -28.42
C HIS A 450 2.01 22.58 -27.04
N LYS A 451 3.09 21.93 -26.58
CA LYS A 451 3.13 21.27 -25.26
C LYS A 451 3.09 22.29 -24.12
N THR A 452 3.80 23.40 -24.25
CA THR A 452 3.69 24.52 -23.29
C THR A 452 2.30 25.15 -23.35
N GLY A 453 1.75 25.38 -24.54
CA GLY A 453 0.41 25.93 -24.74
C GLY A 453 -0.68 25.11 -24.06
N ASP A 454 -0.61 23.78 -24.20
CA ASP A 454 -1.55 22.86 -23.55
C ASP A 454 -1.45 22.92 -22.01
N PHE A 455 -0.23 22.86 -21.46
CA PHE A 455 -0.01 23.03 -20.02
C PHE A 455 -0.56 24.36 -19.49
N ILE A 456 -0.22 25.48 -20.15
CA ILE A 456 -0.63 26.83 -19.72
C ILE A 456 -2.15 26.97 -19.75
N LYS A 457 -2.83 26.37 -20.75
CA LYS A 457 -4.29 26.33 -20.83
C LYS A 457 -4.88 25.63 -19.61
N GLN A 458 -4.38 24.46 -19.25
CA GLN A 458 -4.87 23.70 -18.09
C GLN A 458 -4.58 24.42 -16.77
N ALA A 459 -3.38 24.99 -16.61
CA ALA A 459 -3.01 25.79 -15.45
C ALA A 459 -3.94 27.01 -15.27
N ALA A 460 -4.30 27.71 -16.36
CA ALA A 460 -5.23 28.84 -16.31
C ALA A 460 -6.64 28.41 -15.85
N VAL A 461 -7.12 27.25 -16.32
CA VAL A 461 -8.40 26.67 -15.87
C VAL A 461 -8.36 26.34 -14.39
N HIS A 462 -7.29 25.69 -13.92
CA HIS A 462 -7.11 25.33 -12.51
C HIS A 462 -7.10 26.56 -11.59
N LEU A 463 -6.30 27.57 -11.94
CA LEU A 463 -6.23 28.84 -11.20
C LEU A 463 -7.60 29.54 -11.13
N ARG A 464 -8.40 29.46 -12.19
CA ARG A 464 -9.73 30.04 -12.21
C ARG A 464 -10.70 29.31 -11.30
N GLN A 465 -10.63 27.98 -11.24
CA GLN A 465 -11.47 27.16 -10.38
C GLN A 465 -11.17 27.38 -8.88
N ASN A 466 -9.89 27.60 -8.54
CA ASN A 466 -9.47 27.83 -7.15
C ASN A 466 -9.79 29.24 -6.63
N ARG A 467 -10.32 30.13 -7.48
CA ARG A 467 -10.56 31.51 -7.13
C ARG A 467 -11.90 31.68 -6.40
N GLY A 468 -11.83 32.14 -5.15
CA GLY A 468 -13.02 32.47 -4.34
C GLY A 468 -13.72 31.26 -3.70
N VAL A 469 -13.20 30.06 -3.89
CA VAL A 469 -13.63 28.87 -3.14
C VAL A 469 -12.84 28.87 -1.83
N ALA A 470 -13.53 29.05 -0.70
CA ALA A 470 -12.91 28.78 0.60
C ALA A 470 -12.40 27.32 0.59
N PRO A 471 -11.24 27.01 1.18
CA PRO A 471 -10.75 25.64 1.24
C PRO A 471 -11.81 24.80 1.93
N ASP A 472 -12.55 24.02 1.15
CA ASP A 472 -13.51 23.06 1.65
C ASP A 472 -12.69 21.80 1.96
N PRO A 473 -12.47 21.46 3.24
CA PRO A 473 -11.70 20.27 3.60
C PRO A 473 -12.39 18.98 3.13
N GLU A 474 -13.66 19.03 2.73
CA GLU A 474 -14.42 17.90 2.20
C GLU A 474 -14.44 17.85 0.67
N LYS A 475 -14.27 18.99 -0.01
CA LYS A 475 -14.08 19.09 -1.47
C LYS A 475 -12.65 19.51 -1.77
N CYS A 476 -11.73 18.56 -1.68
CA CYS A 476 -10.46 18.69 -2.37
C CYS A 476 -10.78 18.70 -3.88
N ASN A 477 -10.87 19.89 -4.49
CA ASN A 477 -11.15 20.09 -5.92
C ASN A 477 -9.90 19.73 -6.75
N MET A 478 -9.40 18.49 -6.60
CA MET A 478 -8.43 17.91 -7.53
C MET A 478 -9.24 17.14 -8.57
N MET A 479 -9.59 17.82 -9.67
CA MET A 479 -10.03 17.20 -10.92
C MET A 479 -8.96 17.45 -11.98
#